data_AF-A0AAV0VXF9-F1
#
_entry.id   AF-A0AAV0VXF9-F1
#
_cell.length_a   1.000
_cell.length_b   1.000
_cell.length_c   1.000
_cell.angle_alpha   90.00
_cell.angle_beta   90.00
_cell.angle_gamma   90.00
#
_symmetry.space_group_name_H-M   'P 1'
#
loop_
_entity.id
_entity.type
_entity.pdbx_description
1 polymer ?
#
loop_
_entity_poly.entity_id
_entity_poly.type
_entity_poly.pdbx_seq_one_letter_code
_entity_poly.pdbx_strand_id
1 'polypeptide(L)'
;MKRNHSGSLLNYFKVGSHTTPAEVQKGSVAIDSSSAINNDATATSNECNVQPNDGNNIVPKYDISLYVNKKISDHEKINFIKNMWVPDNSYTFKTQQIGSQNRKFNRFWLIKYKWLAYSNLENSVYCKMCVLFAPSNAGHCSSQALNQLVKTGYNNWKNALERFEKHLLLNYHKDATLKYDTFIDIMSGKLLPINKQIDKDSQKQALENSEKLKPIIKTVILCGRQNLSLRSHEDYGVFDTKIEPNKNEGNFRAILRARIESGDENLKKHFETCGKNATYISWNIQNQIIEACNEIIIQKLVTKINKTWQMFF
;
A
#
# COMPACT_ATOMS: atom_id res chain seq x y z
N MET A 1 -22.38 14.39 -31.06
CA MET A 1 -21.60 13.54 -30.12
C MET A 1 -21.86 13.99 -28.68
N LYS A 2 -22.73 13.29 -27.95
CA LYS A 2 -23.00 13.57 -26.52
C LYS A 2 -21.87 12.97 -25.69
N ARG A 3 -21.08 13.80 -24.99
CA ARG A 3 -20.14 13.34 -23.97
C ARG A 3 -20.93 13.08 -22.69
N ASN A 4 -21.23 11.81 -22.42
CA ASN A 4 -21.70 11.38 -21.11
C ASN A 4 -20.50 11.36 -20.15
N HIS A 5 -20.30 12.47 -19.44
CA HIS A 5 -19.47 12.51 -18.24
C HIS A 5 -20.39 12.86 -17.07
N SER A 6 -21.12 11.86 -16.58
CA SER A 6 -21.95 11.99 -15.39
C SER A 6 -21.06 12.00 -14.15
N GLY A 7 -20.56 13.19 -13.80
CA GLY A 7 -20.03 13.45 -12.48
C GLY A 7 -21.15 13.33 -11.45
N SER A 8 -21.35 12.12 -10.92
CA SER A 8 -22.26 11.89 -9.80
C SER A 8 -21.59 12.33 -8.50
N LEU A 9 -22.34 13.02 -7.64
CA LEU A 9 -22.00 13.39 -6.27
C LEU A 9 -21.48 12.17 -5.50
N LEU A 10 -22.05 10.98 -5.76
CA LEU A 10 -21.63 9.70 -5.19
C LEU A 10 -20.19 9.35 -5.56
N ASN A 11 -19.69 9.73 -6.73
CA ASN A 11 -18.32 9.43 -7.14
C ASN A 11 -17.27 10.17 -6.30
N TYR A 12 -17.65 11.26 -5.62
CA TYR A 12 -16.74 12.01 -4.74
C TYR A 12 -16.65 11.43 -3.32
N PHE A 13 -17.56 10.49 -3.00
CA PHE A 13 -17.59 9.73 -1.76
C PHE A 13 -17.17 8.26 -1.94
N LYS A 14 -16.94 7.81 -3.18
CA LYS A 14 -16.43 6.45 -3.43
C LYS A 14 -14.97 6.36 -3.01
N VAL A 15 -14.69 5.44 -2.10
CA VAL A 15 -13.35 4.91 -1.85
C VAL A 15 -12.81 4.39 -3.18
N GLY A 16 -11.60 4.82 -3.57
CA GLY A 16 -10.99 4.44 -4.83
C GLY A 16 -10.76 2.94 -4.89
N SER A 17 -11.68 2.19 -5.49
CA SER A 17 -11.50 0.77 -5.75
C SER A 17 -10.68 0.59 -7.03
N HIS A 18 -9.36 0.42 -6.89
CA HIS A 18 -8.60 -0.27 -7.92
C HIS A 18 -8.91 -1.76 -7.80
N THR A 19 -9.95 -2.23 -8.49
CA THR A 19 -10.25 -3.64 -8.65
C THR A 19 -9.28 -4.24 -9.66
N THR A 20 -8.35 -5.08 -9.21
CA THR A 20 -7.81 -6.18 -10.00
C THR A 20 -8.79 -7.36 -9.93
N PRO A 21 -9.06 -8.07 -11.04
CA PRO A 21 -10.02 -9.16 -11.06
C PRO A 21 -9.38 -10.45 -10.53
N ALA A 22 -9.92 -11.00 -9.45
CA ALA A 22 -9.69 -12.39 -9.06
C ALA A 22 -10.96 -12.97 -8.44
N GLU A 23 -11.30 -14.16 -8.92
CA GLU A 23 -12.54 -14.91 -8.70
C GLU A 23 -12.77 -15.24 -7.22
N VAL A 24 -14.02 -15.07 -6.79
CA VAL A 24 -14.51 -15.52 -5.47
C VAL A 24 -15.11 -16.91 -5.64
N GLN A 25 -14.43 -17.94 -5.12
CA GLN A 25 -15.10 -19.15 -4.65
C GLN A 25 -15.37 -19.01 -3.15
N LYS A 26 -16.65 -19.08 -2.79
CA LYS A 26 -17.15 -19.13 -1.41
C LYS A 26 -16.82 -20.49 -0.79
N GLY A 27 -16.24 -20.47 0.41
CA GLY A 27 -16.14 -21.63 1.30
C GLY A 27 -16.08 -21.15 2.75
N SER A 28 -17.18 -21.34 3.45
CA SER A 28 -17.42 -21.01 4.87
C SER A 28 -16.82 -22.03 5.83
N VAL A 29 -16.12 -21.61 6.88
CA VAL A 29 -16.14 -22.28 8.20
C VAL A 29 -15.88 -21.24 9.30
N ALA A 30 -16.59 -21.39 10.41
CA ALA A 30 -16.70 -20.50 11.55
C ALA A 30 -15.84 -20.98 12.75
N ILE A 31 -15.52 -20.02 13.65
CA ILE A 31 -15.31 -20.18 15.12
C ILE A 31 -13.99 -20.92 15.49
N ASP A 32 -13.10 -20.45 16.38
CA ASP A 32 -13.39 -20.12 17.78
C ASP A 32 -12.31 -19.24 18.45
N SER A 33 -12.73 -18.57 19.52
CA SER A 33 -11.93 -17.70 20.38
C SER A 33 -11.67 -18.37 21.72
N SER A 34 -10.41 -18.44 22.17
CA SER A 34 -9.88 -18.55 23.56
C SER A 34 -8.48 -19.19 23.48
N SER A 35 -7.45 -18.86 24.26
CA SER A 35 -7.37 -18.35 25.62
C SER A 35 -5.99 -17.69 25.86
N ALA A 36 -5.94 -16.77 26.84
CA ALA A 36 -4.72 -16.30 27.50
C ALA A 36 -3.91 -17.49 28.09
N ILE A 37 -2.60 -17.39 28.37
CA ILE A 37 -2.04 -16.86 29.63
C ILE A 37 -0.48 -16.99 29.59
N ASN A 38 0.17 -15.95 30.14
CA ASN A 38 1.47 -15.83 30.82
C ASN A 38 2.84 -15.78 30.11
N ASN A 39 3.53 -14.72 30.52
CA ASN A 39 4.98 -14.51 30.52
C ASN A 39 5.68 -15.58 31.36
N ASP A 40 6.86 -16.03 30.91
CA ASP A 40 8.02 -16.06 31.80
C ASP A 40 9.33 -15.96 31.00
N ALA A 41 10.30 -15.30 31.62
CA ALA A 41 11.62 -15.06 31.05
C ALA A 41 12.59 -16.15 31.50
N THR A 42 13.14 -16.91 30.56
CA THR A 42 14.37 -17.69 30.80
C THR A 42 15.26 -17.71 29.55
N ALA A 43 16.49 -17.24 29.74
CA ALA A 43 17.59 -17.39 28.81
C ALA A 43 17.91 -18.87 28.59
N THR A 44 17.96 -19.31 27.33
CA THR A 44 18.62 -20.58 27.00
C THR A 44 19.24 -20.55 25.60
N SER A 45 20.43 -21.13 25.57
CA SER A 45 21.42 -21.29 24.51
C SER A 45 20.91 -21.84 23.17
N ASN A 46 21.58 -21.39 22.10
CA ASN A 46 21.48 -21.90 20.73
C ASN A 46 21.50 -23.45 20.68
N GLU A 47 20.38 -24.05 20.29
CA GLU A 47 20.34 -25.43 19.83
C GLU A 47 20.61 -25.50 18.33
N CYS A 48 21.60 -26.31 17.95
CA CYS A 48 22.00 -26.55 16.56
C CYS A 48 20.86 -27.23 15.78
N ASN A 49 20.40 -26.56 14.71
CA ASN A 49 19.41 -27.07 13.74
C ASN A 49 19.97 -28.23 12.90
N VAL A 50 20.05 -29.44 13.47
CA VAL A 50 20.54 -30.65 12.77
C VAL A 50 19.46 -31.74 12.80
N GLN A 51 19.27 -32.41 11.66
CA GLN A 51 18.56 -33.69 11.55
C GLN A 51 19.54 -34.70 10.93
N PRO A 52 19.68 -35.93 11.46
CA PRO A 52 20.56 -36.93 10.88
C PRO A 52 19.88 -37.66 9.72
N ASN A 53 20.64 -37.97 8.67
CA ASN A 53 20.34 -39.12 7.81
C ASN A 53 21.64 -39.74 7.26
N ASP A 54 21.54 -41.03 6.93
CA ASP A 54 22.61 -41.97 6.61
C ASP A 54 23.67 -41.43 5.63
N GLY A 55 24.91 -41.36 6.11
CA GLY A 55 26.08 -41.00 5.31
C GLY A 55 26.64 -39.60 5.57
N ASN A 56 27.02 -39.28 6.81
CA ASN A 56 28.02 -38.27 7.23
C ASN A 56 28.13 -36.91 6.46
N ASN A 57 27.06 -36.41 5.86
CA ASN A 57 26.98 -35.05 5.32
C ASN A 57 25.86 -34.30 6.03
N ILE A 58 26.23 -33.43 6.96
CA ILE A 58 25.32 -32.52 7.66
C ILE A 58 24.77 -31.52 6.63
N VAL A 59 23.52 -31.73 6.17
CA VAL A 59 22.82 -30.81 5.26
C VAL A 59 22.17 -29.71 6.10
N PRO A 60 22.57 -28.44 5.97
CA PRO A 60 21.91 -27.37 6.71
C PRO A 60 20.48 -27.17 6.19
N LYS A 61 19.49 -27.36 7.05
CA LYS A 61 18.04 -27.31 6.72
C LYS A 61 17.61 -25.99 6.04
N TYR A 62 18.30 -24.90 6.35
CA TYR A 62 18.01 -23.55 5.86
C TYR A 62 19.17 -22.97 5.04
N ASP A 63 19.83 -23.81 4.23
CA ASP A 63 20.84 -23.36 3.27
C ASP A 63 20.21 -22.54 2.14
N ILE A 64 20.81 -21.39 1.80
CA ILE A 64 20.27 -20.45 0.80
C ILE A 64 20.12 -21.08 -0.60
N SER A 65 20.97 -22.04 -0.98
CA SER A 65 20.90 -22.72 -2.28
C SER A 65 19.56 -23.42 -2.49
N LEU A 66 18.94 -23.93 -1.42
CA LEU A 66 17.66 -24.64 -1.47
C LEU A 66 16.48 -23.74 -1.86
N TYR A 67 16.65 -22.42 -1.81
CA TYR A 67 15.63 -21.41 -2.10
C TYR A 67 15.84 -20.73 -3.45
N VAL A 68 16.95 -21.02 -4.13
CA VAL A 68 17.26 -20.48 -5.46
C VAL A 68 16.25 -21.00 -6.48
N ASN A 69 15.71 -20.09 -7.30
CA ASN A 69 14.69 -20.37 -8.33
C ASN A 69 13.37 -20.99 -7.83
N LYS A 70 13.11 -21.01 -6.51
CA LYS A 70 11.83 -21.47 -5.96
C LYS A 70 10.85 -20.31 -5.78
N LYS A 71 9.59 -20.54 -6.13
CA LYS A 71 8.48 -19.68 -5.68
C LYS A 71 8.15 -20.06 -4.25
N ILE A 72 8.38 -19.13 -3.34
CA ILE A 72 8.17 -19.28 -1.90
C ILE A 72 7.11 -18.29 -1.42
N SER A 73 6.22 -18.76 -0.56
CA SER A 73 5.22 -17.95 0.12
C SER A 73 5.87 -16.98 1.12
N ASP A 74 5.11 -15.96 1.52
CA ASP A 74 5.60 -14.99 2.50
C ASP A 74 5.89 -15.64 3.86
N HIS A 75 5.10 -16.63 4.28
CA HIS A 75 5.37 -17.39 5.50
C HIS A 75 6.71 -18.14 5.44
N GLU A 76 7.00 -18.79 4.30
CA GLU A 76 8.26 -19.48 4.09
C GLU A 76 9.45 -18.52 4.04
N LYS A 77 9.28 -17.32 3.44
CA LYS A 77 10.30 -16.27 3.47
C LYS A 77 10.63 -15.84 4.90
N ILE A 78 9.61 -15.60 5.74
CA ILE A 78 9.83 -15.25 7.15
C ILE A 78 10.60 -16.36 7.86
N ASN A 79 10.13 -17.61 7.71
CA ASN A 79 10.72 -18.75 8.37
C ASN A 79 12.19 -18.92 7.96
N PHE A 80 12.48 -18.80 6.67
CA PHE A 80 13.84 -18.80 6.15
C PHE A 80 14.67 -17.65 6.71
N ILE A 81 14.18 -16.42 6.70
CA ILE A 81 14.94 -15.25 7.19
C ILE A 81 15.28 -15.39 8.68
N LYS A 82 14.37 -15.93 9.49
CA LYS A 82 14.60 -16.16 10.93
C LYS A 82 15.58 -17.29 11.20
N ASN A 83 15.52 -18.38 10.42
CA ASN A 83 16.27 -19.60 10.69
C ASN A 83 17.43 -19.85 9.71
N MET A 84 17.77 -18.87 8.88
CA MET A 84 18.79 -18.97 7.84
C MET A 84 20.10 -19.52 8.43
N TRP A 85 20.65 -20.55 7.79
CA TRP A 85 21.91 -21.11 8.25
C TRP A 85 23.06 -20.13 8.00
N VAL A 86 23.90 -19.95 9.01
CA VAL A 86 25.11 -19.14 8.97
C VAL A 86 26.26 -19.98 9.50
N PRO A 87 27.42 -20.01 8.81
CA PRO A 87 28.59 -20.73 9.31
C PRO A 87 29.03 -20.18 10.67
N ASP A 88 29.13 -21.06 11.68
CA ASP A 88 29.67 -20.73 13.00
C ASP A 88 31.16 -20.36 12.92
N ASN A 89 31.77 -19.90 14.01
CA ASN A 89 33.17 -19.46 14.04
C ASN A 89 34.22 -20.60 13.86
N SER A 90 33.87 -21.83 14.18
CA SER A 90 34.71 -23.02 13.96
C SER A 90 34.57 -23.62 12.56
N TYR A 91 33.56 -23.21 11.78
CA TYR A 91 33.34 -23.74 10.44
C TYR A 91 34.55 -23.51 9.53
N THR A 92 34.95 -24.58 8.82
CA THR A 92 36.10 -24.58 7.91
C THR A 92 35.65 -24.56 6.46
N PHE A 93 35.91 -23.46 5.77
CA PHE A 93 35.55 -23.29 4.35
C PHE A 93 36.42 -24.17 3.45
N LYS A 94 35.78 -24.79 2.45
CA LYS A 94 36.45 -25.63 1.44
C LYS A 94 37.45 -24.79 0.64
N THR A 95 38.67 -25.32 0.49
CA THR A 95 39.71 -24.72 -0.35
C THR A 95 39.52 -25.17 -1.80
N GLN A 96 39.65 -24.24 -2.73
CA GLN A 96 39.56 -24.49 -4.17
C GLN A 96 40.77 -23.88 -4.87
N GLN A 97 41.32 -24.60 -5.84
CA GLN A 97 42.35 -24.07 -6.73
C GLN A 97 41.72 -23.12 -7.74
N ILE A 98 42.15 -21.85 -7.73
CA ILE A 98 41.67 -20.82 -8.66
C ILE A 98 42.90 -20.27 -9.39
N GLY A 99 43.10 -20.71 -10.63
CA GLY A 99 44.34 -20.48 -11.38
C GLY A 99 45.49 -21.25 -10.72
N SER A 100 46.59 -20.56 -10.42
CA SER A 100 47.76 -21.15 -9.76
C SER A 100 47.72 -21.16 -8.23
N GLN A 101 46.68 -20.59 -7.61
CA GLN A 101 46.61 -20.41 -6.15
C GLN A 101 45.41 -21.12 -5.52
N ASN A 102 45.64 -21.68 -4.34
CA ASN A 102 44.59 -22.21 -3.48
C ASN A 102 43.92 -21.07 -2.71
N ARG A 103 42.60 -20.94 -2.87
CA ARG A 103 41.80 -19.88 -2.25
C ARG A 103 40.58 -20.48 -1.55
N LYS A 104 40.14 -19.83 -0.48
CA LYS A 104 38.93 -20.18 0.27
C LYS A 104 38.10 -18.93 0.55
N PHE A 105 36.82 -19.13 0.84
CA PHE A 105 35.94 -18.04 1.26
C PHE A 105 36.46 -17.36 2.54
N ASN A 106 36.36 -16.04 2.59
CA ASN A 106 36.73 -15.27 3.78
C ASN A 106 35.48 -14.93 4.60
N ARG A 107 35.40 -15.44 5.84
CA ARG A 107 34.28 -15.19 6.76
C ARG A 107 34.00 -13.69 6.97
N PHE A 108 35.03 -12.84 6.95
CA PHE A 108 34.85 -11.39 7.15
C PHE A 108 33.89 -10.77 6.13
N TRP A 109 33.72 -11.38 4.95
CA TRP A 109 32.76 -10.92 3.96
C TRP A 109 31.30 -11.04 4.42
N LEU A 110 30.95 -12.01 5.27
CA LEU A 110 29.60 -12.12 5.86
C LEU A 110 29.30 -10.96 6.81
N ILE A 111 30.33 -10.43 7.48
CA ILE A 111 30.20 -9.28 8.38
C ILE A 111 30.09 -7.99 7.57
N LYS A 112 30.96 -7.83 6.55
CA LYS A 112 30.99 -6.64 5.70
C LYS A 112 29.74 -6.50 4.83
N TYR A 113 29.27 -7.59 4.23
CA TYR A 113 28.13 -7.59 3.30
C TYR A 113 26.95 -8.31 3.94
N LYS A 114 26.10 -7.57 4.67
CA LYS A 114 24.94 -8.14 5.40
C LYS A 114 23.94 -8.91 4.52
N TRP A 115 23.91 -8.65 3.22
CA TRP A 115 23.07 -9.34 2.23
C TRP A 115 23.63 -10.70 1.79
N LEU A 116 24.90 -10.99 2.09
CA LEU A 116 25.61 -12.18 1.65
C LEU A 116 25.21 -13.38 2.50
N ALA A 117 24.91 -14.50 1.82
CA ALA A 117 24.65 -15.79 2.44
C ALA A 117 25.55 -16.84 1.78
N TYR A 118 26.21 -17.66 2.58
CA TYR A 118 27.06 -18.75 2.11
C TYR A 118 26.28 -20.06 2.08
N SER A 119 26.42 -20.82 1.00
CA SER A 119 25.87 -22.16 0.85
C SER A 119 26.96 -23.21 1.09
N ASN A 120 26.76 -24.08 2.08
CA ASN A 120 27.62 -25.23 2.33
C ASN A 120 27.49 -26.28 1.22
N LEU A 121 26.27 -26.43 0.69
CA LEU A 121 25.95 -27.44 -0.32
C LEU A 121 26.67 -27.14 -1.64
N GLU A 122 26.66 -25.88 -2.08
CA GLU A 122 27.27 -25.48 -3.34
C GLU A 122 28.68 -24.89 -3.21
N ASN A 123 29.18 -24.69 -1.99
CA ASN A 123 30.44 -23.97 -1.72
C ASN A 123 30.49 -22.61 -2.47
N SER A 124 29.39 -21.88 -2.41
CA SER A 124 29.17 -20.67 -3.18
C SER A 124 28.38 -19.65 -2.35
N VAL A 125 28.38 -18.40 -2.77
CA VAL A 125 27.60 -17.34 -2.12
C VAL A 125 26.47 -16.82 -2.98
N TYR A 126 25.44 -16.36 -2.28
CA TYR A 126 24.23 -15.77 -2.82
C TYR A 126 23.90 -14.47 -2.09
N CYS A 127 23.08 -13.64 -2.72
CA CYS A 127 22.44 -12.51 -2.09
C CYS A 127 21.05 -12.92 -1.60
N LYS A 128 20.89 -13.02 -0.27
CA LYS A 128 19.62 -13.47 0.32
C LYS A 128 18.45 -12.54 -0.03
N MET A 129 18.70 -11.25 -0.16
CA MET A 129 17.64 -10.29 -0.55
C MET A 129 17.20 -10.54 -2.00
N CYS A 130 18.16 -10.69 -2.90
CA CYS A 130 17.87 -10.93 -4.31
C CYS A 130 17.24 -12.31 -4.56
N VAL A 131 17.70 -13.36 -3.89
CA VAL A 131 17.13 -14.71 -4.03
C VAL A 131 15.65 -14.72 -3.63
N LEU A 132 15.28 -14.00 -2.57
CA LEU A 132 13.92 -14.01 -2.03
C LEU A 132 12.97 -12.99 -2.70
N PHE A 133 13.49 -11.84 -3.17
CA PHE A 133 12.66 -10.69 -3.59
C PHE A 133 12.94 -10.14 -4.99
N ALA A 134 13.99 -10.61 -5.68
CA ALA A 134 14.24 -10.16 -7.05
C ALA A 134 13.20 -10.74 -8.03
N PRO A 135 12.82 -10.00 -9.08
CA PRO A 135 11.87 -10.48 -10.07
C PRO A 135 12.42 -11.69 -10.83
N SER A 136 11.57 -12.69 -11.13
CA SER A 136 11.98 -13.94 -11.81
C SER A 136 12.71 -13.69 -13.13
N ASN A 137 12.29 -12.63 -13.84
CA ASN A 137 12.90 -12.15 -15.07
C ASN A 137 13.13 -10.63 -14.95
N ALA A 138 14.39 -10.19 -14.97
CA ALA A 138 14.75 -8.78 -15.10
C ALA A 138 14.58 -8.35 -16.57
N GLY A 139 13.33 -8.36 -17.04
CA GLY A 139 12.99 -8.21 -18.45
C GLY A 139 11.69 -7.47 -18.69
N HIS A 140 11.29 -6.56 -17.80
CA HIS A 140 10.18 -5.64 -18.09
C HIS A 140 10.53 -4.15 -18.00
N CYS A 141 11.71 -3.79 -17.47
CA CYS A 141 12.15 -2.39 -17.49
C CYS A 141 13.67 -2.16 -17.37
N SER A 142 14.47 -3.18 -17.04
CA SER A 142 15.92 -3.06 -16.88
C SER A 142 16.63 -4.18 -17.64
N SER A 143 17.50 -3.85 -18.59
CA SER A 143 18.30 -4.78 -19.43
C SER A 143 19.37 -5.60 -18.64
N GLN A 144 19.21 -5.78 -17.33
CA GLN A 144 20.22 -6.42 -16.47
C GLN A 144 19.85 -7.87 -16.17
N ALA A 145 20.56 -8.84 -16.74
CA ALA A 145 20.30 -10.26 -16.48
C ALA A 145 20.58 -10.66 -15.01
N LEU A 146 19.63 -11.38 -14.38
CA LEU A 146 19.86 -12.04 -13.08
C LEU A 146 20.72 -13.28 -13.29
N ASN A 147 21.98 -13.20 -12.90
CA ASN A 147 22.94 -14.29 -13.07
C ASN A 147 23.55 -14.67 -11.72
N GLN A 148 24.86 -14.45 -11.57
CA GLN A 148 25.63 -14.79 -10.38
C GLN A 148 25.14 -14.05 -9.13
N LEU A 149 25.19 -14.72 -7.98
CA LEU A 149 24.67 -14.32 -6.66
C LEU A 149 23.15 -14.45 -6.51
N VAL A 150 22.40 -14.72 -7.60
CA VAL A 150 20.95 -14.85 -7.54
C VAL A 150 20.48 -16.20 -8.08
N LYS A 151 20.71 -16.47 -9.38
CA LYS A 151 20.33 -17.75 -10.01
C LYS A 151 21.43 -18.79 -9.90
N THR A 152 22.68 -18.34 -9.91
CA THR A 152 23.86 -19.19 -9.76
C THR A 152 24.73 -18.68 -8.63
N GLY A 153 25.23 -19.59 -7.82
CA GLY A 153 26.16 -19.26 -6.74
C GLY A 153 27.46 -18.69 -7.28
N TYR A 154 28.08 -17.80 -6.52
CA TYR A 154 29.40 -17.26 -6.85
C TYR A 154 30.47 -17.91 -5.96
N ASN A 155 31.51 -18.49 -6.57
CA ASN A 155 32.60 -19.15 -5.84
C ASN A 155 34.01 -18.74 -6.31
N ASN A 156 34.12 -17.74 -7.19
CA ASN A 156 35.43 -17.24 -7.63
C ASN A 156 36.01 -16.25 -6.60
N TRP A 157 36.75 -16.78 -5.63
CA TRP A 157 37.34 -15.99 -4.54
C TRP A 157 38.42 -14.99 -4.96
N LYS A 158 38.94 -15.07 -6.20
CA LYS A 158 39.94 -14.13 -6.72
C LYS A 158 39.36 -12.73 -6.89
N ASN A 159 38.15 -12.63 -7.44
CA ASN A 159 37.50 -11.36 -7.80
C ASN A 159 36.23 -11.09 -6.97
N ALA A 160 36.11 -11.74 -5.80
CA ALA A 160 34.90 -11.69 -4.98
C ALA A 160 34.52 -10.27 -4.56
N LEU A 161 35.47 -9.49 -4.05
CA LEU A 161 35.20 -8.12 -3.60
C LEU A 161 34.68 -7.24 -4.75
N GLU A 162 35.37 -7.26 -5.89
CA GLU A 162 34.95 -6.51 -7.09
C GLU A 162 33.52 -6.91 -7.52
N ARG A 163 33.21 -8.22 -7.47
CA ARG A 163 31.89 -8.71 -7.82
C ARG A 163 30.82 -8.27 -6.83
N PHE A 164 31.13 -8.25 -5.53
CA PHE A 164 30.20 -7.80 -4.49
C PHE A 164 29.90 -6.30 -4.62
N GLU A 165 30.92 -5.47 -4.85
CA GLU A 165 30.74 -4.03 -5.07
C GLU A 165 29.92 -3.77 -6.35
N LYS A 166 30.20 -4.48 -7.45
CA LYS A 166 29.39 -4.40 -8.66
C LYS A 166 27.93 -4.82 -8.44
N HIS A 167 27.69 -5.82 -7.59
CA HIS A 167 26.33 -6.29 -7.27
C HIS A 167 25.50 -5.23 -6.54
N LEU A 168 26.11 -4.49 -5.60
CA LEU A 168 25.47 -3.42 -4.85
C LEU A 168 24.93 -2.29 -5.75
N LEU A 169 25.56 -2.07 -6.90
CA LEU A 169 25.19 -1.02 -7.84
C LEU A 169 24.01 -1.41 -8.74
N LEU A 170 23.64 -2.69 -8.81
CA LEU A 170 22.58 -3.18 -9.69
C LEU A 170 21.19 -2.75 -9.18
N ASN A 171 20.32 -2.32 -10.10
CA ASN A 171 19.00 -1.78 -9.73
C ASN A 171 18.12 -2.85 -9.08
N TYR A 172 18.14 -4.08 -9.61
CA TYR A 172 17.36 -5.17 -9.03
C TYR A 172 17.78 -5.50 -7.60
N HIS A 173 19.04 -5.26 -7.22
CA HIS A 173 19.51 -5.46 -5.85
C HIS A 173 18.94 -4.40 -4.92
N LYS A 174 18.97 -3.13 -5.35
CA LYS A 174 18.35 -2.03 -4.60
C LYS A 174 16.85 -2.26 -4.42
N ASP A 175 16.15 -2.66 -5.48
CA ASP A 175 14.72 -2.96 -5.44
C ASP A 175 14.42 -4.16 -4.51
N ALA A 176 15.20 -5.23 -4.61
CA ALA A 176 15.06 -6.39 -3.74
C ALA A 176 15.34 -6.06 -2.27
N THR A 177 16.29 -5.15 -2.01
CA THR A 177 16.62 -4.68 -0.66
C THR A 177 15.49 -3.85 -0.09
N LEU A 178 14.92 -2.91 -0.86
CA LEU A 178 13.75 -2.14 -0.43
C LEU A 178 12.55 -3.04 -0.12
N LYS A 179 12.29 -4.03 -0.97
CA LYS A 179 11.23 -5.03 -0.73
C LYS A 179 11.48 -5.85 0.53
N TYR A 180 12.72 -6.28 0.76
CA TYR A 180 13.11 -7.00 1.96
C TYR A 180 12.87 -6.14 3.22
N ASP A 181 13.36 -4.92 3.25
CA ASP A 181 13.25 -4.03 4.41
C ASP A 181 11.77 -3.74 4.72
N THR A 182 10.99 -3.39 3.70
CA THR A 182 9.54 -3.17 3.83
C THR A 182 8.82 -4.42 4.36
N PHE A 183 9.19 -5.60 3.87
CA PHE A 183 8.63 -6.87 4.32
C PHE A 183 8.93 -7.14 5.80
N ILE A 184 10.16 -6.89 6.24
CA ILE A 184 10.55 -7.05 7.65
C ILE A 184 9.84 -6.04 8.55
N ASP A 185 9.70 -4.79 8.12
CA ASP A 185 9.00 -3.75 8.88
C ASP A 185 7.50 -4.04 9.01
N ILE A 186 6.87 -4.56 7.96
CA ILE A 186 5.48 -5.04 8.03
C ILE A 186 5.35 -6.22 9.00
N MET A 187 6.26 -7.20 8.91
CA MET A 187 6.20 -8.40 9.74
C MET A 187 6.55 -8.14 11.21
N SER A 188 7.36 -7.13 11.50
CA SER A 188 7.66 -6.68 12.86
C SER A 188 6.59 -5.72 13.43
N GLY A 189 5.56 -5.38 12.65
CA GLY A 189 4.47 -4.50 13.06
C GLY A 189 4.83 -3.01 13.09
N LYS A 190 6.01 -2.61 12.60
CA LYS A 190 6.42 -1.20 12.51
C LYS A 190 5.67 -0.47 11.40
N LEU A 191 5.36 -1.15 10.30
CA LEU A 191 4.59 -0.63 9.18
C LEU A 191 3.30 -1.41 8.98
N LEU A 192 2.24 -0.72 8.58
CA LEU A 192 1.00 -1.36 8.15
C LEU A 192 1.14 -1.83 6.70
N PRO A 193 0.55 -2.98 6.32
CA PRO A 193 0.41 -3.39 4.93
C PRO A 193 -0.26 -2.31 4.06
N ILE A 194 0.17 -2.20 2.79
CA ILE A 194 -0.26 -1.14 1.85
C ILE A 194 -1.79 -1.08 1.71
N ASN A 195 -2.49 -2.21 1.64
CA ASN A 195 -3.95 -2.25 1.57
C ASN A 195 -4.60 -1.52 2.77
N LYS A 196 -4.11 -1.77 3.99
CA LYS A 196 -4.60 -1.09 5.19
C LYS A 196 -4.25 0.41 5.21
N GLN A 197 -3.14 0.81 4.57
CA GLN A 197 -2.79 2.22 4.43
C GLN A 197 -3.73 2.92 3.44
N ILE A 198 -3.96 2.32 2.27
CA ILE A 198 -4.87 2.85 1.23
C ILE A 198 -6.29 3.03 1.79
N ASP A 199 -6.77 2.08 2.60
CA ASP A 199 -8.09 2.17 3.22
C ASP A 199 -8.19 3.39 4.16
N LYS A 200 -7.16 3.63 4.98
CA LYS A 200 -7.11 4.78 5.88
C LYS A 200 -7.08 6.11 5.12
N ASP A 201 -6.24 6.21 4.11
CA ASP A 201 -6.10 7.43 3.32
C ASP A 201 -7.38 7.71 2.51
N SER A 202 -8.01 6.66 1.97
CA SER A 202 -9.28 6.79 1.27
C SER A 202 -10.41 7.26 2.19
N GLN A 203 -10.50 6.71 3.41
CA GLN A 203 -11.47 7.16 4.40
C GLN A 203 -11.24 8.62 4.79
N LYS A 204 -9.98 9.01 5.01
CA LYS A 204 -9.60 10.39 5.31
C LYS A 204 -10.01 11.34 4.18
N GLN A 205 -9.73 10.97 2.93
CA GLN A 205 -10.10 11.78 1.76
C GLN A 205 -11.62 11.95 1.64
N ALA A 206 -12.40 10.89 1.89
CA ALA A 206 -13.86 10.95 1.85
C ALA A 206 -14.42 11.90 2.92
N LEU A 207 -13.86 11.88 4.13
CA LEU A 207 -14.22 12.79 5.22
C LEU A 207 -13.89 14.25 4.86
N GLU A 208 -12.70 14.51 4.33
CA GLU A 208 -12.30 15.86 3.90
C GLU A 208 -13.21 16.39 2.77
N ASN A 209 -13.56 15.54 1.80
CA ASN A 209 -14.50 15.90 0.73
C ASN A 209 -15.91 16.19 1.29
N SER A 210 -16.34 15.45 2.30
CA SER A 210 -17.63 15.67 2.97
C SER A 210 -17.71 17.03 3.65
N GLU A 211 -16.67 17.42 4.40
CA GLU A 211 -16.64 18.72 5.07
C GLU A 211 -16.62 19.88 4.08
N LYS A 212 -16.01 19.71 2.89
CA LYS A 212 -16.06 20.70 1.80
C LYS A 212 -17.46 20.84 1.18
N LEU A 213 -18.19 19.73 1.02
CA LEU A 213 -19.53 19.71 0.44
C LEU A 213 -20.63 20.24 1.38
N LYS A 214 -20.43 20.10 2.69
CA LYS A 214 -21.38 20.50 3.73
C LYS A 214 -21.87 21.95 3.65
N PRO A 215 -21.02 22.99 3.54
CA PRO A 215 -21.49 24.36 3.38
C PRO A 215 -22.24 24.58 2.06
N ILE A 216 -21.86 23.87 1.00
CA ILE A 216 -22.48 23.93 -0.33
C ILE A 216 -23.91 23.38 -0.28
N ILE A 217 -24.08 22.20 0.32
CA ILE A 217 -25.40 21.58 0.55
C ILE A 217 -26.27 22.48 1.42
N LYS A 218 -25.71 23.04 2.50
CA LYS A 218 -26.45 23.98 3.37
C LYS A 218 -26.94 25.21 2.61
N THR A 219 -26.17 25.72 1.64
CA THR A 219 -26.61 26.84 0.81
C THR A 219 -27.77 26.45 -0.12
N VAL A 220 -27.73 25.27 -0.74
CA VAL A 220 -28.87 24.76 -1.54
C VAL A 220 -30.14 24.65 -0.68
N ILE A 221 -30.01 24.05 0.51
CA ILE A 221 -31.14 23.91 1.45
C ILE A 221 -31.67 25.27 1.89
N LEU A 222 -30.78 26.23 2.17
CA LEU A 222 -31.17 27.60 2.54
C LEU A 222 -32.01 28.23 1.43
N CYS A 223 -31.54 28.19 0.18
CA CYS A 223 -32.29 28.73 -0.95
C CYS A 223 -33.68 28.08 -1.08
N GLY A 224 -33.76 26.75 -0.98
CA GLY A 224 -35.03 26.04 -1.03
C GLY A 224 -36.00 26.43 0.11
N ARG A 225 -35.49 26.60 1.33
CA ARG A 225 -36.32 26.98 2.49
C ARG A 225 -36.83 28.42 2.42
N GLN A 226 -36.03 29.32 1.85
CA GLN A 226 -36.36 30.75 1.74
C GLN A 226 -37.05 31.09 0.41
N ASN A 227 -37.37 30.08 -0.40
CA ASN A 227 -37.94 30.25 -1.75
C ASN A 227 -37.08 31.17 -2.66
N LEU A 228 -35.76 31.07 -2.52
CA LEU A 228 -34.79 31.79 -3.35
C LEU A 228 -34.42 30.93 -4.56
N SER A 229 -34.42 31.55 -5.74
CA SER A 229 -33.86 30.92 -6.94
C SER A 229 -32.37 30.64 -6.72
N LEU A 230 -31.88 29.45 -7.08
CA LEU A 230 -30.45 29.15 -6.93
C LEU A 230 -29.61 29.89 -7.97
N ARG A 231 -30.07 29.89 -9.22
CA ARG A 231 -29.27 30.26 -10.40
C ARG A 231 -29.77 31.53 -11.05
N SER A 232 -28.83 32.26 -11.64
CA SER A 232 -29.07 33.32 -12.62
C SER A 232 -28.66 32.84 -14.02
N HIS A 233 -28.88 33.65 -15.04
CA HIS A 233 -28.44 33.38 -16.41
C HIS A 233 -26.92 33.16 -16.51
N GLU A 234 -26.15 33.72 -15.58
CA GLU A 234 -24.67 33.68 -15.59
C GLU A 234 -24.06 32.90 -14.41
N ASP A 235 -24.70 31.80 -14.01
CA ASP A 235 -24.16 30.86 -12.99
C ASP A 235 -23.16 29.85 -13.60
N TYR A 236 -22.10 30.35 -14.25
CA TYR A 236 -21.06 29.51 -14.85
C TYR A 236 -19.68 30.17 -14.81
N GLY A 237 -18.64 29.40 -15.13
CA GLY A 237 -17.27 29.90 -15.11
C GLY A 237 -16.60 29.79 -13.74
N VAL A 238 -15.44 30.44 -13.62
CA VAL A 238 -14.57 30.40 -12.43
C VAL A 238 -15.25 31.13 -11.28
N PHE A 239 -15.27 30.51 -10.11
CA PHE A 239 -15.72 31.15 -8.87
C PHE A 239 -14.51 31.80 -8.20
N ASP A 240 -14.40 33.11 -8.32
CA ASP A 240 -13.35 33.90 -7.68
C ASP A 240 -13.81 34.33 -6.28
N THR A 241 -12.99 34.05 -5.27
CA THR A 241 -13.26 34.39 -3.86
C THR A 241 -12.78 35.78 -3.48
N LYS A 242 -12.00 36.46 -4.35
CA LYS A 242 -11.36 37.75 -4.08
C LYS A 242 -11.97 38.90 -4.87
N ILE A 243 -12.61 38.59 -5.99
CA ILE A 243 -13.18 39.59 -6.89
C ILE A 243 -14.69 39.45 -6.90
N GLU A 244 -15.39 40.55 -6.60
CA GLU A 244 -16.83 40.63 -6.80
C GLU A 244 -17.18 40.52 -8.29
N PRO A 245 -18.16 39.70 -8.67
CA PRO A 245 -18.51 39.51 -10.06
C PRO A 245 -19.19 40.77 -10.59
N ASN A 246 -18.76 41.20 -11.79
CA ASN A 246 -19.37 42.34 -12.48
C ASN A 246 -20.83 42.09 -12.92
N LYS A 247 -21.31 40.86 -12.80
CA LYS A 247 -22.65 40.44 -13.20
C LYS A 247 -23.26 39.49 -12.17
N ASN A 248 -24.59 39.38 -12.18
CA ASN A 248 -25.30 38.56 -11.21
C ASN A 248 -25.18 37.06 -11.54
N GLU A 249 -24.31 36.36 -10.82
CA GLU A 249 -24.10 34.91 -10.95
C GLU A 249 -25.14 34.05 -10.20
N GLY A 250 -26.15 34.67 -9.58
CA GLY A 250 -27.24 34.00 -8.86
C GLY A 250 -27.02 33.89 -7.35
N ASN A 251 -28.12 33.65 -6.63
CA ASN A 251 -28.13 33.66 -5.15
C ASN A 251 -27.22 32.57 -4.57
N PHE A 252 -27.10 31.41 -5.22
CA PHE A 252 -26.26 30.32 -4.73
C PHE A 252 -24.79 30.73 -4.62
N ARG A 253 -24.21 31.30 -5.69
CA ARG A 253 -22.83 31.79 -5.69
C ARG A 253 -22.64 32.99 -4.76
N ALA A 254 -23.59 33.93 -4.75
CA ALA A 254 -23.55 35.09 -3.86
C ALA A 254 -23.52 34.68 -2.37
N ILE A 255 -24.35 33.70 -1.97
CA ILE A 255 -24.36 33.20 -0.59
C ILE A 255 -23.07 32.47 -0.26
N LEU A 256 -22.49 31.70 -1.18
CA LEU A 256 -21.19 31.04 -0.94
C LEU A 256 -20.08 32.07 -0.69
N ARG A 257 -20.08 33.19 -1.44
CA ARG A 257 -19.13 34.30 -1.21
C ARG A 257 -19.35 34.94 0.16
N ALA A 258 -20.60 35.26 0.51
CA ALA A 258 -20.94 35.80 1.82
C ALA A 258 -20.52 34.88 2.99
N ARG A 259 -20.60 33.54 2.83
CA ARG A 259 -20.11 32.59 3.84
C ARG A 259 -18.59 32.67 4.02
N ILE A 260 -17.86 32.78 2.92
CA ILE A 260 -16.39 32.93 2.94
C ILE A 260 -16.01 34.23 3.64
N GLU A 261 -16.66 35.34 3.29
CA GLU A 261 -16.45 36.64 3.93
C GLU A 261 -16.82 36.64 5.42
N SER A 262 -17.81 35.82 5.80
CA SER A 262 -18.22 35.62 7.20
C SER A 262 -17.30 34.66 7.98
N GLY A 263 -16.20 34.19 7.39
CA GLY A 263 -15.16 33.40 8.08
C GLY A 263 -15.21 31.88 7.86
N ASP A 264 -15.87 31.38 6.82
CA ASP A 264 -15.81 29.96 6.45
C ASP A 264 -14.46 29.62 5.76
N GLU A 265 -13.40 29.51 6.57
CA GLU A 265 -12.03 29.25 6.09
C GLU A 265 -11.87 27.90 5.39
N ASN A 266 -12.68 26.90 5.76
CA ASN A 266 -12.66 25.59 5.10
C ASN A 266 -13.20 25.68 3.67
N LEU A 267 -14.31 26.41 3.48
CA LEU A 267 -14.88 26.66 2.17
C LEU A 267 -13.95 27.54 1.31
N LYS A 268 -13.33 28.56 1.92
CA LYS A 268 -12.34 29.41 1.25
C LYS A 268 -11.16 28.61 0.75
N LYS A 269 -10.51 27.83 1.63
CA LYS A 269 -9.37 26.97 1.27
C LYS A 269 -9.76 25.95 0.20
N HIS A 270 -10.98 25.42 0.24
CA HIS A 270 -11.49 24.54 -0.81
C HIS A 270 -11.46 25.22 -2.18
N PHE A 271 -12.05 26.40 -2.33
CA PHE A 271 -12.06 27.09 -3.63
C PHE A 271 -10.67 27.56 -4.08
N GLU A 272 -9.77 27.89 -3.17
CA GLU A 272 -8.39 28.28 -3.49
C GLU A 272 -7.51 27.10 -3.93
N THR A 273 -7.80 25.88 -3.47
CA THR A 273 -6.94 24.70 -3.69
C THR A 273 -7.56 23.64 -4.61
N CYS A 274 -8.87 23.67 -4.85
CA CYS A 274 -9.54 22.64 -5.62
C CYS A 274 -9.23 22.73 -7.12
N GLY A 275 -9.19 21.56 -7.77
CA GLY A 275 -9.17 21.51 -9.22
C GLY A 275 -10.51 21.96 -9.82
N LYS A 276 -10.49 22.44 -11.07
CA LYS A 276 -11.69 22.92 -11.79
C LYS A 276 -12.88 21.94 -11.78
N ASN A 277 -12.61 20.64 -11.69
CA ASN A 277 -13.63 19.57 -11.70
C ASN A 277 -14.16 19.19 -10.30
N ALA A 278 -13.65 19.83 -9.24
CA ALA A 278 -13.96 19.51 -7.85
C ALA A 278 -14.53 20.71 -7.09
N THR A 279 -15.05 21.72 -7.79
CA THR A 279 -15.64 22.92 -7.15
C THR A 279 -16.98 22.62 -6.46
N TYR A 280 -17.69 21.58 -6.92
CA TYR A 280 -19.00 21.15 -6.40
C TYR A 280 -20.15 22.16 -6.55
N ILE A 281 -19.98 23.20 -7.37
CA ILE A 281 -20.98 24.26 -7.56
C ILE A 281 -21.72 24.18 -8.89
N SER A 282 -21.45 23.16 -9.71
CA SER A 282 -22.08 23.06 -11.04
C SER A 282 -23.59 22.83 -10.94
N TRP A 283 -24.32 23.24 -11.98
CA TRP A 283 -25.76 23.03 -12.07
C TRP A 283 -26.15 21.55 -11.85
N ASN A 284 -25.32 20.61 -12.32
CA ASN A 284 -25.56 19.18 -12.17
C ASN A 284 -25.44 18.76 -10.69
N ILE A 285 -24.39 19.21 -10.00
CA ILE A 285 -24.22 18.93 -8.57
C ILE A 285 -25.35 19.55 -7.74
N GLN A 286 -25.71 20.80 -8.02
CA GLN A 286 -26.84 21.45 -7.38
C GLN A 286 -28.15 20.65 -7.57
N ASN A 287 -28.42 20.14 -8.78
CA ASN A 287 -29.61 19.31 -9.06
C ASN A 287 -29.56 17.98 -8.27
N GLN A 288 -28.41 17.33 -8.20
CA GLN A 288 -28.26 16.09 -7.43
C GLN A 288 -28.47 16.31 -5.93
N ILE A 289 -28.05 17.46 -5.40
CA ILE A 289 -28.35 17.84 -4.01
C ILE A 289 -29.86 18.03 -3.81
N ILE A 290 -30.55 18.69 -4.76
CA ILE A 290 -32.00 18.88 -4.72
C ILE A 290 -32.73 17.53 -4.75
N GLU A 291 -32.32 16.63 -5.64
CA GLU A 291 -32.89 15.28 -5.77
C GLU A 291 -32.70 14.47 -4.48
N ALA A 292 -31.50 14.47 -3.91
CA ALA A 292 -31.22 13.83 -2.63
C ALA A 292 -32.06 14.43 -1.47
N CYS A 293 -32.25 15.76 -1.46
CA CYS A 293 -33.13 16.40 -0.48
C CYS A 293 -34.58 15.93 -0.64
N ASN A 294 -35.08 15.86 -1.87
CA ASN A 294 -36.43 15.39 -2.18
C ASN A 294 -36.64 13.94 -1.69
N GLU A 295 -35.71 13.04 -1.99
CA GLU A 295 -35.76 11.66 -1.53
C GLU A 295 -35.82 11.56 0.00
N ILE A 296 -34.95 12.28 0.71
CA ILE A 296 -34.90 12.29 2.18
C ILE A 296 -36.21 12.84 2.77
N ILE A 297 -36.78 13.89 2.18
CA ILE A 297 -38.04 14.47 2.63
C ILE A 297 -39.18 13.47 2.46
N ILE A 298 -39.29 12.85 1.28
CA ILE A 298 -40.32 11.83 1.00
C ILE A 298 -40.19 10.66 1.97
N GLN A 299 -38.98 10.11 2.17
CA GLN A 299 -38.73 9.00 3.09
C GLN A 299 -39.17 9.34 4.53
N LYS A 300 -38.86 10.55 5.01
CA LYS A 300 -39.27 11.01 6.35
C LYS A 300 -40.78 11.12 6.47
N LEU A 301 -41.46 11.64 5.45
CA LEU A 301 -42.92 11.75 5.41
C LEU A 301 -43.58 10.36 5.44
N VAL A 302 -43.16 9.46 4.55
CA VAL A 302 -43.67 8.07 4.49
C VAL A 302 -43.46 7.36 5.83
N THR A 303 -42.26 7.47 6.41
CA THR A 303 -41.96 6.85 7.71
C THR A 303 -42.88 7.40 8.81
N LYS A 304 -43.13 8.70 8.83
CA LYS A 304 -44.02 9.33 9.81
C LYS A 304 -45.47 8.87 9.64
N ILE A 305 -45.96 8.82 8.40
CA ILE A 305 -47.32 8.35 8.09
C ILE A 305 -47.49 6.89 8.53
N ASN A 306 -46.56 6.02 8.15
CA ASN A 306 -46.62 4.59 8.50
C ASN A 306 -46.59 4.36 10.01
N LYS A 307 -45.72 5.07 10.75
CA LYS A 307 -45.67 5.01 12.21
C LYS A 307 -46.98 5.48 12.85
N THR A 308 -47.54 6.56 12.33
CA THR A 308 -48.82 7.09 12.82
C THR A 308 -49.92 6.07 12.58
N TRP A 309 -49.97 5.46 11.40
CA TRP A 309 -50.96 4.45 11.04
C TRP A 309 -50.88 3.20 11.94
N GLN A 310 -49.67 2.72 12.25
CA GLN A 310 -49.43 1.62 13.20
C GLN A 310 -49.78 1.94 14.67
N MET A 311 -49.97 3.21 15.03
CA MET A 311 -50.42 3.57 16.38
C MET A 311 -51.94 3.58 16.51
N PHE A 312 -52.67 3.66 15.39
CA PHE A 312 -54.13 3.75 15.37
C PHE A 312 -54.82 2.40 15.04
N PHE A 313 -54.06 1.40 14.58
CA PHE A 313 -54.52 0.05 14.25
C PHE A 313 -53.53 -0.98 14.81
#